data_AF-A0A7K0ZJ43-F1
#
_entry.id   AF-A0A7K0ZJ43-F1
#
_cell.length_a   1.000
_cell.length_b   1.000
_cell.length_c   1.000
_cell.angle_alpha   90.00
_cell.angle_beta   90.00
_cell.angle_gamma   90.00
#
_symmetry.space_group_name_H-M   'P 1'
#
loop_
_entity.id
_entity.type
_entity.pdbx_description
1 polymer ?
#
loop_
_entity_poly.entity_id
_entity_poly.type
_entity_poly.pdbx_seq_one_letter_code
_entity_poly.pdbx_strand_id
1 'polypeptide(L)'
;MSAPTLPSVNPHDDAFYQDPFPTYALLRSEAPVYEIPDTPGLFFVTTWSLVREALMDPARFSNVMPHARRTSPPAEVAADVEALRAQGYPYTPALGTNDPPQHTRYRKMVNRAFTVRSLTWMEPLVDEVADTLAAALPNDEVVDIMEAVTIPLPVWAIMRILGLDDKYRDDLRRWSDSSNASLGGKLTADRWIETERDVLEYQQVICRELDDRRENPRDDLLSTLVQADPGETPLTNAELVWL
;
A
#
# COMPACT_ATOMS: atom_id res chain seq x y z
N MET A 1 28.72 -35.61 -11.28
CA MET A 1 27.40 -35.14 -11.73
C MET A 1 27.30 -33.69 -11.31
N SER A 2 27.30 -32.74 -12.26
CA SER A 2 27.08 -31.33 -11.92
C SER A 2 25.68 -31.21 -11.32
N ALA A 3 25.56 -30.47 -10.21
CA ALA A 3 24.25 -30.06 -9.72
C ALA A 3 23.50 -29.36 -10.86
N PRO A 4 22.20 -29.61 -11.05
CA PRO A 4 21.42 -28.87 -12.04
C PRO A 4 21.53 -27.39 -11.71
N THR A 5 22.08 -26.62 -12.64
CA THR A 5 22.11 -25.16 -12.53
C THR A 5 20.68 -24.68 -12.67
N LEU A 6 20.11 -24.19 -11.58
CA LEU A 6 18.78 -23.59 -11.61
C LEU A 6 18.77 -22.42 -12.61
N PRO A 7 17.70 -22.25 -13.39
CA PRO A 7 17.57 -21.09 -14.26
C PRO A 7 17.65 -19.80 -13.41
N SER A 8 18.28 -18.76 -13.97
CA SER A 8 18.27 -17.44 -13.35
C SER A 8 16.82 -16.95 -13.31
N VAL A 9 16.29 -16.68 -12.11
CA VAL A 9 14.94 -16.13 -11.95
C VAL A 9 15.04 -14.62 -11.84
N ASN A 10 14.44 -13.92 -12.79
CA ASN A 10 14.28 -12.48 -12.75
C ASN A 10 12.82 -12.13 -12.39
N PRO A 11 12.54 -11.59 -11.19
CA PRO A 11 11.19 -11.19 -10.78
C PRO A 11 10.63 -10.01 -11.59
N HIS A 12 11.47 -9.33 -12.37
CA HIS A 12 11.09 -8.17 -13.18
C HIS A 12 10.87 -8.52 -14.66
N ASP A 13 10.92 -9.79 -15.03
CA ASP A 13 10.62 -10.25 -16.40
C ASP A 13 9.09 -10.27 -16.62
N ASP A 14 8.63 -9.70 -17.73
CA ASP A 14 7.22 -9.71 -18.12
C ASP A 14 6.63 -11.13 -18.15
N ALA A 15 7.38 -12.11 -18.64
CA ALA A 15 6.93 -13.50 -18.68
C ALA A 15 6.72 -14.07 -17.27
N PHE A 16 7.57 -13.67 -16.32
CA PHE A 16 7.40 -14.03 -14.91
C PHE A 16 6.18 -13.35 -14.29
N TYR A 17 5.93 -12.07 -14.59
CA TYR A 17 4.73 -11.37 -14.13
C TYR A 17 3.44 -12.00 -14.63
N GLN A 18 3.42 -12.47 -15.89
CA GLN A 18 2.23 -13.09 -16.49
C GLN A 18 1.97 -14.51 -15.98
N ASP A 19 3.02 -15.31 -15.77
CA ASP A 19 2.88 -16.67 -15.23
C ASP A 19 4.05 -17.06 -14.30
N PRO A 20 3.99 -16.67 -13.01
CA PRO A 20 5.05 -16.99 -12.06
C PRO A 20 4.94 -18.42 -11.50
N PHE A 21 3.83 -19.12 -11.74
CA PHE A 21 3.51 -20.37 -11.05
C PHE A 21 4.47 -21.54 -11.40
N PRO A 22 4.92 -21.72 -12.66
CA PRO A 22 5.94 -22.71 -13.00
C PRO A 22 7.25 -22.44 -12.26
N THR A 23 7.68 -21.18 -12.18
CA THR A 23 8.88 -20.79 -11.46
C THR A 23 8.73 -21.07 -9.96
N TYR A 24 7.60 -20.71 -9.36
CA TYR A 24 7.34 -21.04 -7.96
C TYR A 24 7.33 -22.55 -7.72
N ALA A 25 6.82 -23.36 -8.65
CA ALA A 25 6.82 -24.82 -8.53
C ALA A 25 8.25 -25.38 -8.56
N LEU A 26 9.10 -24.90 -9.48
CA LEU A 26 10.51 -25.28 -9.56
C LEU A 26 11.28 -24.88 -8.29
N LEU A 27 11.12 -23.63 -7.83
CA LEU A 27 11.78 -23.16 -6.62
C LEU A 27 11.31 -23.95 -5.39
N ARG A 28 10.02 -24.27 -5.29
CA ARG A 28 9.52 -25.11 -4.18
C ARG A 28 10.19 -26.49 -4.12
N SER A 29 10.50 -27.11 -5.26
CA SER A 29 11.09 -28.45 -5.29
C SER A 29 12.61 -28.45 -5.19
N GLU A 30 13.30 -27.51 -5.82
CA GLU A 30 14.76 -27.55 -5.98
C GLU A 30 15.52 -26.51 -5.13
N ALA A 31 14.92 -25.34 -4.85
CA ALA A 31 15.55 -24.25 -4.08
C ALA A 31 14.50 -23.41 -3.34
N PRO A 32 13.95 -23.92 -2.22
CA PRO A 32 12.83 -23.29 -1.54
C PRO A 32 13.19 -21.96 -0.86
N VAL A 33 14.49 -21.70 -0.70
CA VAL A 33 15.10 -20.39 -0.43
C VAL A 33 16.10 -20.11 -1.55
N TYR A 34 15.80 -19.14 -2.41
CA TYR A 34 16.59 -18.84 -3.60
C TYR A 34 16.97 -17.36 -3.62
N GLU A 35 18.26 -17.05 -3.64
CA GLU A 35 18.75 -15.68 -3.76
C GLU A 35 18.58 -15.18 -5.20
N ILE A 36 18.02 -13.98 -5.37
CA ILE A 36 17.79 -13.37 -6.67
C ILE A 36 19.13 -12.85 -7.21
N PRO A 37 19.65 -13.38 -8.34
CA PRO A 37 21.01 -13.09 -8.80
C PRO A 37 21.29 -11.60 -9.03
N ASP A 38 20.32 -10.87 -9.59
CA ASP A 38 20.44 -9.45 -9.92
C ASP A 38 20.09 -8.52 -8.74
N THR A 39 19.77 -9.07 -7.57
CA THR A 39 19.44 -8.29 -6.36
C THR A 39 19.99 -8.99 -5.12
N PRO A 40 21.30 -8.88 -4.86
CA PRO A 40 21.96 -9.54 -3.73
C PRO A 40 21.25 -9.25 -2.39
N GLY A 41 21.06 -10.28 -1.57
CA GLY A 41 20.34 -10.17 -0.30
C GLY A 41 18.81 -10.15 -0.41
N LEU A 42 18.24 -10.33 -1.60
CA LEU A 42 16.82 -10.60 -1.81
C LEU A 42 16.61 -12.08 -2.12
N PHE A 43 15.67 -12.71 -1.42
CA PHE A 43 15.42 -14.14 -1.51
C PHE A 43 13.95 -14.41 -1.84
N PHE A 44 13.70 -15.37 -2.72
CA PHE A 44 12.42 -16.06 -2.78
C PHE A 44 12.33 -17.09 -1.67
N VAL A 45 11.19 -17.12 -0.98
CA VAL A 45 10.84 -18.15 0.01
C VAL A 45 9.52 -18.76 -0.44
N THR A 46 9.54 -20.01 -0.92
CA THR A 46 8.45 -20.50 -1.79
C THR A 46 7.60 -21.63 -1.20
N THR A 47 8.05 -22.27 -0.11
CA THR A 47 7.26 -23.29 0.59
C THR A 47 6.43 -22.68 1.71
N TRP A 48 5.21 -23.19 1.89
CA TRP A 48 4.30 -22.72 2.95
C TRP A 48 4.94 -22.74 4.35
N SER A 49 5.68 -23.78 4.70
CA SER A 49 6.32 -23.93 6.02
C SER A 49 7.33 -22.82 6.27
N LEU A 50 8.22 -22.53 5.31
CA LEU A 50 9.22 -21.48 5.42
C LEU A 50 8.61 -20.08 5.41
N VAL A 51 7.60 -19.84 4.57
CA VAL A 51 6.87 -18.55 4.57
C VAL A 51 6.22 -18.32 5.93
N ARG A 52 5.54 -19.34 6.48
CA ARG A 52 4.93 -19.25 7.80
C ARG A 52 5.96 -19.06 8.91
N GLU A 53 7.09 -19.76 8.87
CA GLU A 53 8.18 -19.57 9.83
C GLU A 53 8.65 -18.10 9.82
N ALA A 54 8.93 -17.56 8.63
CA ALA A 54 9.39 -16.20 8.48
C ALA A 54 8.37 -15.16 8.99
N LEU A 55 7.09 -15.32 8.61
CA LEU A 55 6.02 -14.40 9.03
C LEU A 55 5.74 -14.43 10.54
N MET A 56 6.07 -15.54 11.22
CA MET A 56 5.83 -15.70 12.66
C MET A 56 7.03 -15.27 13.53
N ASP A 57 8.17 -14.94 12.92
CA ASP A 57 9.39 -14.48 13.62
C ASP A 57 9.84 -13.09 13.12
N PRO A 58 9.10 -12.02 13.46
CA PRO A 58 9.44 -10.65 13.05
C PRO A 58 10.72 -10.13 13.70
N ALA A 59 11.20 -10.76 14.79
CA ALA A 59 12.46 -10.41 15.40
C ALA A 59 13.65 -10.80 14.51
N ARG A 60 13.52 -11.92 13.78
CA ARG A 60 14.51 -12.37 12.80
C ARG A 60 14.26 -11.80 11.40
N PHE A 61 13.00 -11.67 11.01
CA PHE A 61 12.56 -11.21 9.69
C PHE A 61 11.73 -9.93 9.82
N SER A 62 12.43 -8.83 10.07
CA SER A 62 11.85 -7.50 10.27
C SER A 62 10.99 -7.06 9.09
N ASN A 63 9.84 -6.41 9.39
CA ASN A 63 8.97 -5.79 8.38
C ASN A 63 9.42 -4.37 8.03
N VAL A 64 10.36 -3.79 8.77
CA VAL A 64 10.92 -2.48 8.48
C VAL A 64 11.72 -2.57 7.19
N MET A 65 11.12 -2.10 6.09
CA MET A 65 11.82 -1.98 4.83
C MET A 65 12.97 -0.97 4.99
N PRO A 66 14.23 -1.37 4.76
CA PRO A 66 15.33 -0.43 4.73
C PRO A 66 15.09 0.60 3.62
N HIS A 67 15.37 1.88 3.89
CA HIS A 67 15.27 2.95 2.89
C HIS A 67 16.04 2.63 1.59
N ALA A 68 17.11 1.83 1.72
CA ALA A 68 17.92 1.30 0.62
C ALA A 68 17.19 0.35 -0.36
N ARG A 69 15.95 -0.07 -0.05
CA ARG A 69 15.11 -0.89 -0.95
C ARG A 69 14.12 -0.08 -1.79
N ARG A 70 14.01 1.24 -1.57
CA ARG A 70 13.29 2.14 -2.48
C ARG A 70 14.24 2.60 -3.57
N THR A 71 13.74 2.73 -4.80
CA THR A 71 14.55 3.30 -5.89
C THR A 71 14.90 4.74 -5.55
N SER A 72 16.16 5.13 -5.71
CA SER A 72 16.58 6.52 -5.54
C SER A 72 16.20 7.36 -6.76
N PRO A 73 15.85 8.65 -6.59
CA PRO A 73 15.67 9.54 -7.72
C PRO A 73 16.99 9.71 -8.49
N PRO A 74 16.94 9.94 -9.81
CA PRO A 74 18.09 10.36 -10.61
C PRO A 74 18.75 11.61 -10.02
N ALA A 75 20.08 11.70 -10.16
CA ALA A 75 20.85 12.81 -9.58
C ALA A 75 20.39 14.20 -10.05
N GLU A 76 19.88 14.29 -11.28
CA GLU A 76 19.36 15.53 -11.89
C GLU A 76 18.11 16.10 -11.20
N VAL A 77 17.29 15.27 -10.55
CA VAL A 77 16.07 15.69 -9.83
C VAL A 77 16.13 15.44 -8.33
N ALA A 78 17.23 14.91 -7.81
CA ALA A 78 17.34 14.51 -6.41
C ALA A 78 17.09 15.68 -5.44
N ALA A 79 17.62 16.87 -5.73
CA ALA A 79 17.44 18.06 -4.89
C ALA A 79 15.98 18.57 -4.90
N ASP A 80 15.32 18.52 -6.06
CA ASP A 80 13.92 18.92 -6.20
C ASP A 80 12.99 17.94 -5.48
N VAL A 81 13.26 16.63 -5.59
CA VAL A 81 12.57 15.57 -4.84
C VAL A 81 12.75 15.77 -3.33
N GLU A 82 13.96 16.07 -2.86
CA GLU A 82 14.22 16.36 -1.45
C GLU A 82 13.46 17.60 -0.97
N ALA A 83 13.44 18.66 -1.79
CA ALA A 83 12.69 19.89 -1.49
C ALA A 83 11.17 19.67 -1.43
N LEU A 84 10.61 18.77 -2.26
CA LEU A 84 9.20 18.38 -2.18
C LEU A 84 8.92 17.57 -0.92
N ARG A 85 9.75 16.56 -0.61
CA ARG A 85 9.61 15.74 0.61
C ARG A 85 9.72 16.58 1.89
N ALA A 86 10.57 17.60 1.90
CA ALA A 86 10.74 18.51 3.03
C ALA A 86 9.51 19.39 3.34
N GLN A 87 8.59 19.55 2.37
CA GLN A 87 7.31 20.24 2.57
C GLN A 87 6.23 19.32 3.16
N GLY A 88 6.47 18.01 3.10
CA GLY A 88 5.55 16.99 3.58
C GLY A 88 5.86 16.51 4.99
N TYR A 89 5.25 15.41 5.37
CA TYR A 89 5.56 14.71 6.61
C TYR A 89 6.78 13.79 6.43
N PRO A 90 7.67 13.70 7.42
CA PRO A 90 8.77 12.74 7.36
C PRO A 90 8.23 11.32 7.27
N TYR A 91 8.87 10.49 6.46
CA TYR A 91 8.49 9.09 6.34
C TYR A 91 8.59 8.40 7.70
N THR A 92 7.48 7.80 8.13
CA THR A 92 7.42 6.93 9.30
C THR A 92 6.96 5.55 8.82
N PRO A 93 7.61 4.45 9.26
CA PRO A 93 7.18 3.12 8.86
C PRO A 93 5.71 2.87 9.23
N ALA A 94 4.90 2.62 8.20
CA ALA A 94 3.47 2.34 8.25
C ALA A 94 3.16 1.04 8.99
N LEU A 95 1.87 0.75 9.23
CA LEU A 95 1.44 -0.49 9.88
C LEU A 95 2.06 -1.74 9.23
N GLY A 96 2.03 -1.84 7.90
CA GLY A 96 2.55 -3.01 7.18
C GLY A 96 4.08 -3.11 7.11
N THR A 97 4.80 -2.03 7.42
CA THR A 97 6.26 -1.96 7.29
C THR A 97 6.95 -1.67 8.62
N ASN A 98 6.37 -2.10 9.73
CA ASN A 98 6.83 -1.75 11.07
C ASN A 98 6.81 -2.99 11.97
N ASP A 99 7.62 -2.97 13.03
CA ASP A 99 7.73 -4.05 13.99
C ASP A 99 7.29 -3.60 15.39
N PRO A 100 7.02 -4.54 16.32
CA PRO A 100 6.82 -4.21 17.72
C PRO A 100 8.00 -3.41 18.31
N PRO A 101 7.74 -2.44 19.21
CA PRO A 101 6.45 -2.13 19.83
C PRO A 101 5.55 -1.18 19.02
N GLN A 102 6.09 -0.48 18.01
CA GLN A 102 5.33 0.55 17.29
C GLN A 102 4.20 -0.05 16.44
N HIS A 103 4.46 -1.17 15.75
CA HIS A 103 3.41 -1.93 15.07
C HIS A 103 2.27 -2.31 16.01
N THR A 104 2.57 -2.76 17.23
CA THR A 104 1.55 -3.14 18.22
C THR A 104 0.66 -1.96 18.58
N ARG A 105 1.24 -0.75 18.74
CA ARG A 105 0.49 0.48 18.98
C ARG A 105 -0.41 0.83 17.80
N TYR A 106 0.12 0.86 16.58
CA TYR A 106 -0.66 1.17 15.37
C TYR A 106 -1.78 0.16 15.13
N ARG A 107 -1.45 -1.14 15.21
CA ARG A 107 -2.42 -2.21 15.01
C ARG A 107 -3.56 -2.15 16.01
N LYS A 108 -3.28 -1.79 17.28
CA LYS A 108 -4.31 -1.63 18.30
C LYS A 108 -5.31 -0.53 17.91
N MET A 109 -4.84 0.60 17.39
CA MET A 109 -5.72 1.70 16.96
C MET A 109 -6.54 1.30 15.73
N VAL A 110 -5.87 0.79 14.70
CA VAL A 110 -6.50 0.41 13.42
C VAL A 110 -7.51 -0.73 13.61
N ASN A 111 -7.24 -1.72 14.46
CA ASN A 111 -8.19 -2.81 14.71
C ASN A 111 -9.54 -2.35 15.28
N ARG A 112 -9.61 -1.20 15.97
CA ARG A 112 -10.88 -0.63 16.45
C ARG A 112 -11.79 -0.22 15.30
N ALA A 113 -11.17 0.22 14.23
CA ALA A 113 -11.84 0.60 13.01
C ALA A 113 -12.37 -0.60 12.22
N PHE A 114 -11.81 -1.80 12.41
CA PHE A 114 -12.17 -3.02 11.67
C PHE A 114 -12.77 -4.11 12.57
N THR A 115 -13.62 -3.73 13.53
CA THR A 115 -14.40 -4.69 14.34
C THR A 115 -15.57 -5.27 13.54
N VAL A 116 -16.16 -6.38 13.99
CA VAL A 116 -17.40 -6.94 13.39
C VAL A 116 -18.50 -5.88 13.30
N ARG A 117 -18.67 -5.06 14.35
CA ARG A 117 -19.62 -3.95 14.37
C ARG A 117 -19.27 -2.89 13.33
N SER A 118 -17.98 -2.63 13.12
CA SER A 118 -17.52 -1.68 12.12
C SER A 118 -17.83 -2.17 10.69
N LEU A 119 -17.62 -3.46 10.43
CA LEU A 119 -17.95 -4.06 9.13
C LEU A 119 -19.43 -3.93 8.78
N THR A 120 -20.33 -4.04 9.77
CA THR A 120 -21.79 -3.89 9.55
C THR A 120 -22.20 -2.52 9.02
N TRP A 121 -21.49 -1.43 9.35
CA TRP A 121 -21.80 -0.10 8.78
C TRP A 121 -21.06 0.17 7.47
N MET A 122 -19.91 -0.50 7.24
CA MET A 122 -19.16 -0.38 6.00
C MET A 122 -19.82 -1.13 4.85
N GLU A 123 -20.46 -2.28 5.11
CA GLU A 123 -21.09 -3.13 4.10
C GLU A 123 -22.08 -2.37 3.19
N PRO A 124 -23.05 -1.59 3.72
CA PRO A 124 -23.94 -0.79 2.87
C PRO A 124 -23.21 0.23 1.97
N LEU A 125 -22.08 0.78 2.41
CA LEU A 125 -21.31 1.73 1.60
C LEU A 125 -20.65 1.04 0.41
N VAL A 126 -20.21 -0.22 0.58
CA VAL A 126 -19.64 -1.02 -0.50
C VAL A 126 -20.75 -1.44 -1.47
N ASP A 127 -21.91 -1.84 -0.96
CA ASP A 127 -23.08 -2.19 -1.78
C ASP A 127 -23.54 -1.01 -2.64
N GLU A 128 -23.65 0.19 -2.07
CA GLU A 128 -24.00 1.40 -2.81
C GLU A 128 -23.02 1.70 -3.95
N VAL A 129 -21.72 1.50 -3.72
CA VAL A 129 -20.69 1.68 -4.76
C VAL A 129 -20.84 0.62 -5.84
N ALA A 130 -21.03 -0.65 -5.46
CA ALA A 130 -21.21 -1.74 -6.40
C ALA A 130 -22.47 -1.54 -7.27
N ASP A 131 -23.60 -1.16 -6.66
CA ASP A 131 -24.85 -0.86 -7.35
C ASP A 131 -24.70 0.34 -8.29
N THR A 132 -23.98 1.39 -7.86
CA THR A 132 -23.70 2.56 -8.72
C THR A 132 -22.89 2.17 -9.95
N LEU A 133 -21.84 1.35 -9.77
CA LEU A 133 -21.01 0.89 -10.88
C LEU A 133 -21.79 -0.05 -11.80
N ALA A 134 -22.57 -0.98 -11.24
CA ALA A 134 -23.40 -1.90 -12.00
C ALA A 134 -24.48 -1.17 -12.81
N ALA A 135 -25.13 -0.16 -12.23
CA ALA A 135 -26.15 0.64 -12.91
C ALA A 135 -25.59 1.51 -14.04
N ALA A 136 -24.28 1.81 -14.02
CA ALA A 136 -23.60 2.55 -15.08
C ALA A 136 -23.18 1.65 -16.26
N LEU A 137 -23.25 0.33 -16.13
CA LEU A 137 -22.89 -0.58 -17.21
C LEU A 137 -23.93 -0.58 -18.34
N PRO A 138 -23.50 -0.54 -19.61
CA PRO A 138 -24.39 -0.71 -20.76
C PRO A 138 -24.92 -2.15 -20.82
N ASN A 139 -26.19 -2.32 -21.21
CA ASN A 139 -26.85 -3.63 -21.22
C ASN A 139 -26.41 -4.57 -22.38
N ASP A 140 -25.81 -4.05 -23.44
CA ASP A 140 -25.53 -4.81 -24.67
C ASP A 140 -24.17 -4.46 -25.33
N GLU A 141 -23.20 -3.98 -24.53
CA GLU A 141 -21.88 -3.60 -25.04
C GLU A 141 -20.76 -4.36 -24.32
N VAL A 142 -19.68 -4.60 -25.05
CA VAL A 142 -18.44 -5.12 -24.46
C VAL A 142 -17.81 -3.99 -23.66
N VAL A 143 -17.62 -4.24 -22.37
CA VAL A 143 -16.94 -3.32 -21.46
C VAL A 143 -15.60 -3.88 -21.02
N ASP A 144 -14.64 -2.99 -20.81
CA ASP A 144 -13.46 -3.31 -20.01
C ASP A 144 -13.87 -3.30 -18.54
N ILE A 145 -14.00 -4.49 -17.94
CA ILE A 145 -14.40 -4.62 -16.54
C ILE A 145 -13.38 -4.02 -15.58
N MET A 146 -12.11 -3.89 -16.01
CA MET A 146 -11.06 -3.32 -15.16
C MET A 146 -11.32 -1.84 -14.90
N GLU A 147 -11.48 -1.07 -15.97
CA GLU A 147 -11.76 0.37 -15.87
C GLU A 147 -13.19 0.64 -15.40
N ALA A 148 -14.16 -0.21 -15.78
CA ALA A 148 -15.56 0.02 -15.43
C ALA A 148 -15.92 -0.38 -13.99
N VAL A 149 -15.25 -1.39 -13.40
CA VAL A 149 -15.66 -1.96 -12.10
C VAL A 149 -14.50 -2.25 -11.17
N THR A 150 -13.49 -3.03 -11.59
CA THR A 150 -12.52 -3.58 -10.62
C THR A 150 -11.57 -2.54 -10.05
N ILE A 151 -11.22 -1.50 -10.82
CA ILE A 151 -10.41 -0.37 -10.33
C ILE A 151 -11.29 0.61 -9.52
N PRO A 152 -12.45 1.08 -10.01
CA PRO A 152 -13.27 2.02 -9.26
C PRO A 152 -13.82 1.48 -7.95
N LEU A 153 -14.29 0.23 -7.91
CA LEU A 153 -14.95 -0.36 -6.74
C LEU A 153 -14.14 -0.23 -5.45
N PRO A 154 -12.88 -0.72 -5.36
CA PRO A 154 -12.11 -0.59 -4.13
C PRO A 154 -11.74 0.86 -3.81
N VAL A 155 -11.44 1.70 -4.81
CA VAL A 155 -11.08 3.12 -4.60
C VAL A 155 -12.26 3.91 -4.03
N TRP A 156 -13.45 3.74 -4.61
CA TRP A 156 -14.64 4.46 -4.17
C TRP A 156 -15.15 3.92 -2.83
N ALA A 157 -15.08 2.59 -2.62
CA ALA A 157 -15.43 1.98 -1.35
C ALA A 157 -14.55 2.52 -0.21
N ILE A 158 -13.22 2.53 -0.36
CA ILE A 158 -12.35 3.02 0.70
C ILE A 158 -12.51 4.53 0.93
N MET A 159 -12.73 5.31 -0.12
CA MET A 159 -13.04 6.74 -0.01
C MET A 159 -14.28 6.98 0.85
N ARG A 160 -15.37 6.25 0.57
CA ARG A 160 -16.62 6.34 1.33
C ARG A 160 -16.46 5.89 2.77
N ILE A 161 -15.73 4.80 3.01
CA ILE A 161 -15.41 4.32 4.37
C ILE A 161 -14.57 5.35 5.15
N LEU A 162 -13.61 6.00 4.49
CA LEU A 162 -12.82 7.10 5.08
C LEU A 162 -13.65 8.37 5.33
N GLY A 163 -14.84 8.49 4.74
CA GLY A 163 -15.67 9.69 4.82
C GLY A 163 -15.14 10.85 3.96
N LEU A 164 -14.35 10.54 2.93
CA LEU A 164 -13.83 11.54 2.01
C LEU A 164 -14.90 11.96 0.98
N ASP A 165 -14.82 13.21 0.53
CA ASP A 165 -15.73 13.77 -0.48
C ASP A 165 -15.47 13.16 -1.87
N ASP A 166 -16.55 12.95 -2.63
CA ASP A 166 -16.51 12.37 -3.98
C ASP A 166 -15.63 13.17 -4.96
N LYS A 167 -15.34 14.45 -4.69
CA LYS A 167 -14.42 15.25 -5.50
C LYS A 167 -12.99 14.68 -5.56
N TYR A 168 -12.61 13.83 -4.60
CA TYR A 168 -11.27 13.23 -4.54
C TYR A 168 -11.18 11.85 -5.23
N ARG A 169 -12.22 11.38 -5.94
CA ARG A 169 -12.22 10.04 -6.58
C ARG A 169 -11.03 9.84 -7.52
N ASP A 170 -10.82 10.79 -8.43
CA ASP A 170 -9.72 10.72 -9.40
C ASP A 170 -8.36 10.92 -8.73
N ASP A 171 -8.33 11.79 -7.71
CA ASP A 171 -7.13 12.07 -6.94
C ASP A 171 -6.65 10.85 -6.15
N LEU A 172 -7.55 10.09 -5.53
CA LEU A 172 -7.17 8.91 -4.73
C LEU A 172 -6.49 7.82 -5.56
N ARG A 173 -6.97 7.56 -6.79
CA ARG A 173 -6.29 6.64 -7.72
C ARG A 173 -4.89 7.15 -8.03
N ARG A 174 -4.78 8.42 -8.46
CA ARG A 174 -3.50 9.05 -8.80
C ARG A 174 -2.51 9.04 -7.62
N TRP A 175 -2.95 9.41 -6.43
CA TRP A 175 -2.12 9.41 -5.21
C TRP A 175 -1.66 8.00 -4.82
N SER A 176 -2.53 6.99 -4.99
CA SER A 176 -2.18 5.59 -4.73
C SER A 176 -1.13 5.08 -5.71
N ASP A 177 -1.31 5.34 -7.01
CA ASP A 177 -0.37 4.96 -8.06
C ASP A 177 0.99 5.63 -7.84
N SER A 178 1.00 6.92 -7.54
CA SER A 178 2.21 7.68 -7.23
C SER A 178 2.91 7.18 -5.97
N SER A 179 2.17 6.86 -4.90
CA SER A 179 2.75 6.28 -3.68
C SER A 179 3.47 4.95 -3.91
N ASN A 180 3.01 4.17 -4.88
CA ASN A 180 3.60 2.87 -5.25
C ASN A 180 4.65 2.96 -6.36
N ALA A 181 4.74 4.07 -7.10
CA ALA A 181 5.62 4.20 -8.26
C ALA A 181 7.11 3.95 -7.96
N SER A 182 7.54 4.21 -6.72
CA SER A 182 8.92 4.01 -6.25
C SER A 182 9.23 2.58 -5.76
N LEU A 183 8.23 1.68 -5.74
CA LEU A 183 8.34 0.30 -5.25
C LEU A 183 8.68 -0.70 -6.37
N GLY A 184 9.72 -0.42 -7.16
CA GLY A 184 10.32 -1.41 -8.07
C GLY A 184 10.41 -1.01 -9.54
N GLY A 185 10.01 0.21 -9.92
CA GLY A 185 10.11 0.71 -11.29
C GLY A 185 11.26 1.69 -11.52
N LYS A 186 11.84 1.69 -12.73
CA LYS A 186 12.68 2.81 -13.19
C LYS A 186 11.76 3.93 -13.66
N LEU A 187 11.61 4.98 -12.85
CA LEU A 187 10.87 6.18 -13.24
C LEU A 187 11.77 7.14 -14.02
N THR A 188 11.19 7.86 -14.97
CA THR A 188 11.83 9.04 -15.58
C THR A 188 11.96 10.16 -14.56
N ALA A 189 12.87 11.11 -14.81
CA ALA A 189 13.06 12.27 -13.94
C ALA A 189 11.77 13.10 -13.75
N ASP A 190 11.03 13.35 -14.84
CA ASP A 190 9.76 14.06 -14.77
C ASP A 190 8.72 13.30 -13.93
N ARG A 191 8.65 11.97 -14.11
CA ARG A 191 7.71 11.14 -13.35
C ARG A 191 8.03 11.09 -11.86
N TRP A 192 9.30 11.20 -11.48
CA TRP A 192 9.71 11.36 -10.07
C TRP A 192 9.11 12.63 -9.47
N ILE A 193 9.25 13.77 -10.17
CA ILE A 193 8.72 15.05 -9.67
C ILE A 193 7.20 15.04 -9.57
N GLU A 194 6.52 14.50 -10.59
CA GLU A 194 5.06 14.34 -10.56
C GLU A 194 4.60 13.48 -9.37
N THR A 195 5.24 12.32 -9.19
CA THR A 195 4.93 11.38 -8.12
C THR A 195 5.07 12.04 -6.74
N GLU A 196 6.16 12.77 -6.51
CA GLU A 196 6.40 13.42 -5.21
C GLU A 196 5.45 14.60 -4.97
N ARG A 197 5.00 15.29 -6.03
CA ARG A 197 3.94 16.30 -5.94
C ARG A 197 2.59 15.68 -5.56
N ASP A 198 2.23 14.56 -6.19
CA ASP A 198 1.01 13.82 -5.88
C ASP A 198 1.01 13.33 -4.42
N VAL A 199 2.15 12.78 -3.95
CA VAL A 199 2.31 12.36 -2.55
C VAL A 199 2.20 13.54 -1.59
N LEU A 200 2.81 14.68 -1.91
CA LEU A 200 2.70 15.89 -1.09
C LEU A 200 1.24 16.40 -1.02
N GLU A 201 0.54 16.43 -2.16
CA GLU A 201 -0.86 16.82 -2.22
C GLU A 201 -1.75 15.90 -1.35
N TYR A 202 -1.59 14.58 -1.51
CA TYR A 202 -2.24 13.57 -0.67
C TYR A 202 -2.03 13.86 0.81
N GLN A 203 -0.76 14.05 1.23
CA GLN A 203 -0.44 14.32 2.63
C GLN A 203 -1.14 15.56 3.15
N GLN A 204 -1.18 16.64 2.35
CA GLN A 204 -1.84 17.88 2.74
C GLN A 204 -3.36 17.72 2.83
N VAL A 205 -3.98 17.01 1.89
CA VAL A 205 -5.43 16.76 1.91
C VAL A 205 -5.80 15.89 3.11
N ILE A 206 -5.18 14.73 3.26
CA ILE A 206 -5.51 13.80 4.34
C ILE A 206 -5.27 14.44 5.70
N CYS A 207 -4.17 15.16 5.90
CA CYS A 207 -3.94 15.83 7.18
C CYS A 207 -4.97 16.91 7.50
N ARG A 208 -5.48 17.65 6.50
CA ARG A 208 -6.62 18.56 6.70
C ARG A 208 -7.89 17.83 7.10
N GLU A 209 -8.19 16.70 6.46
CA GLU A 209 -9.35 15.88 6.82
C GLU A 209 -9.21 15.29 8.23
N LEU A 210 -8.00 14.85 8.61
CA LEU A 210 -7.70 14.38 9.97
C LEU A 210 -7.88 15.48 11.01
N ASP A 211 -7.38 16.69 10.75
CA ASP A 211 -7.52 17.83 11.65
C ASP A 211 -9.00 18.23 11.80
N ASP A 212 -9.74 18.28 10.69
CA ASP A 212 -11.18 18.51 10.72
C ASP A 212 -11.91 17.44 11.56
N ARG A 213 -11.56 16.15 11.46
CA ARG A 213 -12.22 15.09 12.26
C ARG A 213 -11.89 15.14 13.75
N ARG A 214 -10.78 15.78 14.13
CA ARG A 214 -10.48 16.03 15.55
C ARG A 214 -11.40 17.10 16.14
N GLU A 215 -11.78 18.10 15.35
CA GLU A 215 -12.65 19.20 15.78
C GLU A 215 -14.14 18.90 15.55
N ASN A 216 -14.45 18.21 14.45
CA ASN A 216 -15.79 17.91 13.95
C ASN A 216 -15.93 16.39 13.66
N PRO A 217 -16.00 15.53 14.69
CA PRO A 217 -16.12 14.09 14.51
C PRO A 217 -17.39 13.70 13.72
N ARG A 218 -17.26 12.65 12.90
CA ARG A 218 -18.32 12.10 12.05
C ARG A 218 -18.39 10.59 12.25
N ASP A 219 -19.42 9.96 11.69
CA ASP A 219 -19.54 8.50 11.65
C ASP A 219 -18.72 7.92 10.48
N ASP A 220 -17.40 8.10 10.51
CA ASP A 220 -16.46 7.63 9.49
C ASP A 220 -15.17 7.02 10.07
N LEU A 221 -14.37 6.36 9.22
CA LEU A 221 -13.13 5.71 9.63
C LEU A 221 -12.08 6.73 10.10
N LEU A 222 -11.97 7.90 9.48
CA LEU A 222 -11.00 8.93 9.90
C LEU A 222 -11.28 9.43 11.31
N SER A 223 -12.55 9.64 11.67
CA SER A 223 -12.99 10.01 13.01
C SER A 223 -12.61 8.94 14.04
N THR A 224 -12.74 7.67 13.67
CA THR A 224 -12.33 6.55 14.52
C THR A 224 -10.81 6.52 14.74
N LEU A 225 -10.01 6.84 13.72
CA LEU A 225 -8.55 6.78 13.77
C LEU A 225 -7.91 7.94 14.54
N VAL A 226 -8.51 9.13 14.51
CA VAL A 226 -7.99 10.30 15.26
C VAL A 226 -8.33 10.27 16.75
N GLN A 227 -9.31 9.46 17.15
CA GLN A 227 -9.71 9.27 18.54
C GLN A 227 -8.81 8.24 19.25
N ALA A 228 -8.46 8.52 20.51
CA ALA A 228 -7.71 7.60 21.37
C ALA A 228 -8.55 7.18 22.58
N ASP A 229 -8.31 5.97 23.09
CA ASP A 229 -8.92 5.53 24.34
C ASP A 229 -8.35 6.35 25.52
N PRO A 230 -9.09 6.48 26.63
CA PRO A 230 -8.57 7.08 27.84
C PRO A 230 -7.24 6.46 28.29
N GLY A 231 -6.21 7.29 28.43
CA GLY A 231 -4.87 6.86 28.85
C GLY A 231 -3.92 6.47 27.71
N GLU A 232 -4.36 6.60 26.45
CA GLU A 232 -3.51 6.39 25.28
C GLU A 232 -3.11 7.72 24.61
N THR A 233 -1.94 7.72 23.97
CA THR A 233 -1.51 8.84 23.13
C THR A 233 -2.12 8.69 21.73
N PRO A 234 -2.95 9.64 21.27
CA PRO A 234 -3.50 9.64 19.91
C PRO A 234 -2.40 9.56 18.85
N LEU A 235 -2.76 9.05 17.68
CA LEU A 235 -1.86 9.08 16.54
C LEU A 235 -1.80 10.50 15.98
N THR A 236 -0.57 10.95 15.71
CA THR A 236 -0.33 12.24 15.07
C THR A 236 -0.60 12.16 13.57
N ASN A 237 -0.73 13.30 12.90
CA ASN A 237 -0.82 13.34 11.43
C ASN A 237 0.40 12.69 10.76
N ALA A 238 1.59 12.90 11.33
CA ALA A 238 2.82 12.27 10.85
C ALA A 238 2.79 10.74 10.93
N GLU A 239 1.97 10.17 11.82
CA GLU A 239 1.77 8.72 11.93
C GLU A 239 0.63 8.24 11.04
N LEU A 240 -0.50 8.96 11.00
CA LEU A 240 -1.70 8.59 10.27
C LEU A 240 -1.58 8.72 8.75
N VAL A 241 -0.81 9.69 8.26
CA VAL A 241 -0.71 9.93 6.82
C VAL A 241 0.00 8.79 6.07
N TRP A 242 0.75 7.96 6.79
CA TRP A 242 1.44 6.78 6.26
C TRP A 242 0.73 5.47 6.57
N LEU A 243 -0.35 5.47 7.37
CA LEU A 243 -1.09 4.26 7.74
C LEU A 243 -2.04 3.80 6.62
#